data_AF-M6GPN6-F1
#
_entry.id   AF-M6GPN6-F1
#
_cell.length_a   1.000
_cell.length_b   1.000
_cell.length_c   1.000
_cell.angle_alpha   90.00
_cell.angle_beta   90.00
_cell.angle_gamma   90.00
#
_symmetry.space_group_name_H-M   'P 1'
#
loop_
_entity.id
_entity.type
_entity.pdbx_description
1 polymer ?
#
loop_
_entity_poly.entity_id
_entity_poly.type
_entity_poly.pdbx_seq_one_letter_code
_entity_poly.pdbx_strand_id
1 'polypeptide(L)'
;MNFSKEFSIASKLDLGPEHPPIVVAEIGLNHNNDEEIGKKTIAAAKKAGAQAVKFQSYVTEEFIDVHNPEAKVLVDIFKKYELSETMHKKFQKTAEEEGLIFSPLLFVLVL
;
A
#
# COMPACT_ATOMS: atom_id res chain seq x y z
N MET A 1 -29.35 -8.13 -8.99
CA MET A 1 -28.13 -8.11 -9.83
C MET A 1 -27.26 -9.28 -9.39
N ASN A 2 -26.81 -10.14 -10.30
CA ASN A 2 -25.79 -11.14 -9.99
C ASN A 2 -24.43 -10.54 -10.34
N PHE A 3 -23.58 -10.31 -9.34
CA PHE A 3 -22.20 -9.92 -9.56
C PHE A 3 -21.37 -11.14 -9.96
N SER A 4 -20.40 -10.95 -10.85
CA SER A 4 -19.36 -11.96 -11.06
C SER A 4 -18.65 -12.20 -9.75
N LYS A 5 -18.50 -13.48 -9.36
CA LYS A 5 -17.72 -13.88 -8.18
C LYS A 5 -16.26 -14.14 -8.51
N GLU A 6 -15.89 -13.98 -9.78
CA GLU A 6 -14.55 -14.24 -10.30
C GLU A 6 -14.02 -13.03 -11.06
N PHE A 7 -12.76 -12.69 -10.81
CA PHE A 7 -12.02 -11.63 -11.49
C PHE A 7 -10.51 -11.82 -11.36
N SER A 8 -9.74 -11.24 -12.28
CA SER A 8 -8.28 -11.30 -12.26
C SER A 8 -7.68 -9.96 -11.86
N ILE A 9 -6.68 -9.96 -10.97
CA ILE A 9 -5.86 -8.78 -10.66
C ILE A 9 -4.58 -8.81 -11.49
N ALA A 10 -4.27 -7.67 -12.12
CA ALA A 10 -3.07 -7.45 -12.94
C ALA A 10 -2.83 -8.52 -14.03
N SER A 11 -3.90 -9.19 -14.48
CA SER A 11 -3.86 -10.34 -15.40
C SER A 11 -2.93 -11.47 -14.96
N LYS A 12 -2.64 -11.56 -13.66
CA LYS A 12 -1.68 -12.52 -13.07
C LYS A 12 -2.29 -13.37 -11.95
N LEU A 13 -3.40 -12.94 -11.36
CA LEU A 13 -3.94 -13.53 -10.15
C LEU A 13 -5.46 -13.59 -10.21
N ASP A 14 -5.99 -14.79 -10.42
CA ASP A 14 -7.42 -15.04 -10.43
C ASP A 14 -7.95 -15.18 -9.00
N LEU A 15 -9.04 -14.50 -8.71
CA LEU A 15 -9.70 -14.45 -7.42
C LEU A 15 -11.14 -14.90 -7.56
N GLY A 16 -11.58 -15.72 -6.62
CA GLY A 16 -12.95 -16.22 -6.53
C GLY A 16 -13.03 -17.43 -5.61
N PRO A 17 -14.24 -17.98 -5.38
CA PRO A 17 -14.46 -19.12 -4.50
C PRO A 17 -13.65 -20.37 -4.87
N GLU A 18 -13.36 -20.56 -6.15
CA GLU A 18 -12.63 -21.73 -6.68
C GLU A 18 -11.10 -21.52 -6.76
N HIS A 19 -10.61 -20.35 -6.33
CA HIS A 19 -9.18 -20.03 -6.31
C HIS A 19 -8.65 -19.99 -4.87
N PRO A 20 -7.36 -20.34 -4.64
CA PRO A 20 -6.76 -20.20 -3.33
C PRO A 20 -6.80 -18.74 -2.83
N PRO A 21 -6.98 -18.50 -1.51
CA PRO A 21 -6.81 -17.19 -0.93
C PRO A 21 -5.42 -16.63 -1.21
N ILE A 22 -5.35 -15.31 -1.31
CA ILE A 22 -4.09 -14.60 -1.53
C ILE A 22 -3.69 -13.88 -0.25
N VAL A 23 -2.39 -13.66 -0.08
CA VAL A 23 -1.83 -12.89 1.02
C VAL A 23 -1.34 -11.55 0.47
N VAL A 24 -1.91 -10.48 1.02
CA VAL A 24 -1.46 -9.11 0.81
C VAL A 24 -0.70 -8.66 2.05
N ALA A 25 0.60 -8.39 1.91
CA ALA A 25 1.41 -7.86 2.99
C ALA A 25 1.15 -6.35 3.14
N GLU A 26 0.49 -5.96 4.23
CA GLU A 26 0.28 -4.54 4.57
C GLU A 26 1.58 -3.94 5.10
N ILE A 27 2.27 -3.16 4.27
CA ILE A 27 3.45 -2.40 4.69
C ILE A 27 3.01 -1.10 5.35
N GLY A 28 1.93 -0.48 4.86
CA GLY A 28 1.36 0.74 5.44
C GLY A 28 2.41 1.85 5.53
N LEU A 29 2.66 2.32 6.75
CA LEU A 29 3.63 3.38 7.08
C LEU A 29 4.97 2.86 7.63
N ASN A 30 5.15 1.54 7.73
CA ASN A 30 6.30 0.92 8.40
C ASN A 30 7.63 1.13 7.67
N HIS A 31 7.60 1.72 6.47
CA HIS A 31 8.79 2.12 5.72
C HIS A 31 9.49 3.34 6.34
N ASN A 32 8.86 4.08 7.26
CA ASN A 32 9.46 5.24 7.94
C ASN A 32 9.99 6.34 7.00
N ASN A 33 9.41 6.45 5.80
CA ASN A 33 9.91 7.29 4.69
C ASN A 33 11.39 7.02 4.32
N ASP A 34 11.85 5.79 4.55
CA ASP A 34 13.17 5.31 4.21
C ASP A 34 13.08 4.31 3.06
N GLU A 35 13.78 4.63 1.97
CA GLU A 35 13.77 3.84 0.74
C GLU A 35 14.32 2.41 0.96
N GLU A 36 15.37 2.27 1.75
CA GLU A 36 16.03 0.98 1.97
C GLU A 36 15.20 0.09 2.90
N ILE A 37 14.55 0.66 3.92
CA ILE A 37 13.58 -0.08 4.75
C ILE A 37 12.41 -0.55 3.90
N GLY A 38 11.86 0.32 3.03
CA GLY A 38 10.78 -0.04 2.13
C GLY A 38 11.13 -1.22 1.22
N LYS A 39 12.28 -1.14 0.51
CA LYS A 39 12.75 -2.24 -0.36
C LYS A 39 12.98 -3.55 0.41
N LYS A 40 13.62 -3.48 1.58
CA LYS A 40 13.84 -4.67 2.42
C LYS A 40 12.53 -5.31 2.86
N THR A 41 11.52 -4.49 3.17
CA THR A 41 10.20 -4.98 3.57
C THR A 41 9.47 -5.65 2.41
N ILE A 42 9.56 -5.10 1.19
CA ILE A 42 9.03 -5.72 -0.03
C ILE A 42 9.69 -7.10 -0.26
N ALA A 43 11.02 -7.16 -0.20
CA ALA A 43 11.76 -8.42 -0.37
C ALA A 43 11.39 -9.45 0.72
N ALA A 44 11.20 -9.01 1.96
CA ALA A 44 10.75 -9.87 3.06
C ALA A 44 9.33 -10.40 2.83
N ALA A 45 8.41 -9.57 2.34
CA ALA A 45 7.05 -9.99 1.99
C ALA A 45 7.06 -11.07 0.89
N LYS A 46 7.87 -10.88 -0.16
CA LYS A 46 8.06 -11.90 -1.20
C LYS A 46 8.59 -13.20 -0.62
N LYS A 47 9.65 -13.13 0.21
CA LYS A 47 10.25 -14.31 0.86
C LYS A 47 9.25 -15.05 1.77
N ALA A 48 8.32 -14.34 2.38
CA ALA A 48 7.25 -14.92 3.19
C ALA A 48 6.11 -15.57 2.38
N GLY A 49 6.13 -15.43 1.04
CA GLY A 49 5.13 -16.02 0.15
C GLY A 49 3.93 -15.13 -0.15
N ALA A 50 4.01 -13.83 0.15
CA ALA A 50 2.95 -12.90 -0.24
C ALA A 50 2.86 -12.78 -1.78
N GLN A 51 1.66 -12.50 -2.27
CA GLN A 51 1.38 -12.26 -3.70
C GLN A 51 1.33 -10.77 -4.02
N ALA A 52 1.05 -9.95 -3.01
CA ALA A 52 0.97 -8.50 -3.16
C ALA A 52 1.52 -7.80 -1.92
N VAL A 53 1.94 -6.55 -2.12
CA VAL A 53 2.26 -5.60 -1.06
C VAL A 53 1.35 -4.39 -1.17
N LYS A 54 0.96 -3.84 -0.02
CA LYS A 54 0.09 -2.67 0.06
C LYS A 54 0.76 -1.56 0.86
N PHE A 55 0.83 -0.37 0.27
CA PHE A 55 1.34 0.85 0.89
C PHE A 55 0.21 1.84 1.09
N GLN A 56 0.31 2.65 2.15
CA GLN A 56 -0.58 3.79 2.34
C GLN A 56 0.00 4.98 1.58
N SER A 57 -0.77 5.50 0.63
CA SER A 57 -0.39 6.66 -0.18
C SER A 57 -1.42 7.75 0.02
N TYR A 58 -0.99 8.90 0.50
CA TYR A 58 -1.82 10.06 0.81
C TYR A 58 -1.01 11.34 0.66
N VAL A 59 -1.72 12.45 0.52
CA VAL A 59 -1.18 13.80 0.72
C VAL A 59 -1.77 14.30 2.03
N THR A 60 -0.95 14.63 3.02
CA THR A 60 -1.45 14.89 4.38
C THR A 60 -2.48 16.03 4.41
N GLU A 61 -2.30 17.07 3.59
CA GLU A 61 -3.22 18.21 3.47
C GLU A 61 -4.57 17.84 2.86
N GLU A 62 -4.63 16.79 2.02
CA GLU A 62 -5.88 16.29 1.46
C GLU A 62 -6.56 15.29 2.40
N PHE A 63 -5.82 14.76 3.38
CA PHE A 63 -6.26 13.71 4.28
C PHE A 63 -6.70 14.22 5.65
N ILE A 64 -6.05 15.26 6.18
CA ILE A 64 -6.30 15.81 7.52
C ILE A 64 -6.52 17.32 7.39
N ASP A 65 -7.49 17.84 8.14
CA ASP A 65 -7.65 19.28 8.31
C ASP A 65 -6.44 19.87 9.06
N VAL A 66 -5.47 20.37 8.29
CA VAL A 66 -4.24 20.98 8.81
C VAL A 66 -4.46 22.30 9.55
N HIS A 67 -5.66 22.88 9.44
CA HIS A 67 -6.03 24.10 10.14
C HIS A 67 -6.65 23.82 11.51
N ASN A 68 -7.06 22.58 11.79
CA ASN A 68 -7.54 22.17 13.11
C ASN A 68 -6.36 22.02 14.09
N PRO A 69 -6.24 22.86 15.13
CA PRO A 69 -5.15 22.77 16.11
C PRO A 69 -5.12 21.45 16.87
N GLU A 70 -6.27 20.79 17.06
CA GLU A 70 -6.37 19.49 17.73
C GLU A 70 -5.77 18.36 16.89
N ALA A 71 -5.74 18.53 15.56
CA ALA A 71 -5.19 17.55 14.62
C ALA A 71 -3.68 17.69 14.43
N LYS A 72 -3.01 18.70 15.02
CA LYS A 72 -1.60 19.01 14.78
C LYS A 72 -0.67 17.80 14.95
N VAL A 73 -0.86 17.03 16.02
CA VAL A 73 -0.04 15.83 16.28
C VAL A 73 -0.23 14.79 15.18
N LEU A 74 -1.44 14.64 14.67
CA LEU A 74 -1.75 13.71 13.59
C LEU A 74 -1.12 14.19 12.27
N VAL A 75 -1.23 15.48 11.97
CA VAL A 75 -0.59 16.11 10.80
C VAL A 75 0.92 15.86 10.82
N ASP A 76 1.59 16.07 11.97
CA ASP A 76 3.03 15.86 12.12
C ASP A 76 3.43 14.40 11.86
N ILE A 77 2.63 13.44 12.36
CA ILE A 77 2.84 12.00 12.14
C ILE A 77 2.68 11.65 10.66
N PHE A 78 1.57 12.06 10.04
CA PHE A 78 1.28 11.71 8.65
C PHE A 78 2.28 12.37 7.70
N LYS A 79 2.69 13.61 7.96
CA LYS A 79 3.73 14.29 7.19
C LYS A 79 5.07 13.57 7.23
N LYS A 80 5.43 13.00 8.39
CA LYS A 80 6.69 12.26 8.54
C LYS A 80 6.73 11.01 7.65
N TYR A 81 5.60 10.32 7.49
CA TYR A 81 5.51 9.08 6.74
C TYR A 81 4.95 9.23 5.33
N GLU A 82 4.59 10.46 4.93
CA GLU A 82 4.10 10.76 3.59
C GLU A 82 5.15 10.40 2.52
N LEU A 83 4.74 9.58 1.56
CA LEU A 83 5.59 9.21 0.44
C LEU A 83 5.58 10.31 -0.61
N SER A 84 6.77 10.72 -1.05
CA SER A 84 6.88 11.46 -2.31
C SER A 84 6.47 10.57 -3.49
N GLU A 85 5.95 11.18 -4.55
CA GLU A 85 5.61 10.46 -5.80
C GLU A 85 6.80 9.66 -6.34
N THR A 86 8.03 10.18 -6.19
CA THR A 86 9.25 9.50 -6.61
C THR A 86 9.49 8.23 -5.78
N MET A 87 9.33 8.30 -4.45
CA MET A 87 9.50 7.14 -3.58
C MET A 87 8.40 6.09 -3.82
N HIS A 88 7.16 6.55 -4.02
CA HIS A 88 6.04 5.68 -4.37
C HIS A 88 6.33 4.88 -5.66
N LYS A 89 6.77 5.56 -6.73
CA LYS A 89 7.15 4.91 -8.00
C LYS A 89 8.31 3.92 -7.84
N LYS A 90 9.29 4.24 -6.98
CA LYS A 90 10.40 3.33 -6.66
C LYS A 90 9.89 2.05 -5.99
N PHE A 91 9.02 2.16 -4.98
CA PHE A 91 8.45 0.99 -4.31
C PHE A 91 7.56 0.17 -5.22
N GLN A 92 6.76 0.82 -6.07
CA GLN A 92 6.00 0.13 -7.11
C GLN A 92 6.92 -0.71 -8.00
N LYS A 93 7.96 -0.08 -8.57
CA LYS A 93 8.91 -0.77 -9.44
C LYS A 93 9.60 -1.93 -8.72
N THR A 94 10.07 -1.73 -7.49
CA THR A 94 10.70 -2.80 -6.71
C THR A 94 9.76 -3.97 -6.46
N ALA A 95 8.50 -3.72 -6.10
CA ALA A 95 7.52 -4.79 -5.91
C ALA A 95 7.26 -5.58 -7.20
N GLU A 96 7.13 -4.88 -8.34
CA GLU A 96 6.93 -5.51 -9.64
C GLU A 96 8.14 -6.35 -10.08
N GLU A 97 9.37 -5.87 -9.83
CA GLU A 97 10.62 -6.59 -10.10
C GLU A 97 10.77 -7.85 -9.23
N GLU A 98 10.29 -7.84 -7.98
CA GLU A 98 10.20 -9.00 -7.08
C GLU A 98 9.05 -9.96 -7.44
N GLY A 99 8.25 -9.63 -8.47
CA GLY A 99 7.10 -10.43 -8.91
C GLY A 99 5.93 -10.38 -7.92
N LEU A 100 5.75 -9.26 -7.24
CA LEU A 100 4.59 -8.94 -6.40
C LEU A 100 3.66 -7.97 -7.13
N ILE A 101 2.36 -8.04 -6.81
CA ILE A 101 1.42 -6.97 -7.17
C ILE A 101 1.62 -5.80 -6.20
N PHE A 102 1.78 -4.60 -6.73
CA PHE A 102 1.79 -3.38 -5.94
C PHE A 102 0.39 -2.78 -5.89
N SER A 103 -0.15 -2.55 -4.69
CA SER A 103 -1.41 -1.86 -4.49
C SER A 103 -1.18 -0.57 -3.70
N PRO A 104 -1.35 0.61 -4.33
CA PRO A 104 -1.46 1.85 -3.60
C PRO A 104 -2.85 1.92 -2.98
N LEU A 105 -2.95 1.89 -1.65
CA LEU A 105 -4.23 2.18 -1.03
C LEU A 105 -4.36 3.69 -0.85
N LEU A 106 -5.27 4.27 -1.60
CA LEU A 106 -5.80 5.61 -1.33
C LEU A 106 -6.88 5.42 -0.24
N PHE A 107 -6.54 5.68 1.01
CA PHE A 107 -7.55 5.70 2.06
C PHE A 107 -8.33 7.02 1.99
N VAL A 108 -9.63 6.94 1.73
CA VAL A 108 -10.61 7.84 2.34
C VAL A 108 -11.08 7.10 3.59
N LEU A 109 -10.66 7.55 4.78
CA LEU A 109 -11.04 6.92 6.03
C LEU A 109 -12.56 7.04 6.19
N VAL A 110 -13.29 5.92 6.11
CA VAL A 110 -14.65 5.83 6.64
C VAL A 110 -14.49 5.66 8.15
N LEU A 111 -14.68 6.75 8.89
CA LEU A 111 -15.17 6.73 10.27
C LEU A 111 -16.65 7.11 10.25
#